data_AF-A0A2J8QUB9-F1
#
_entry.id   AF-A0A2J8QUB9-F1
#
_cell.length_a   1.000
_cell.length_b   1.000
_cell.length_c   1.000
_cell.angle_alpha   90.00
_cell.angle_beta   90.00
_cell.angle_gamma   90.00
#
_symmetry.space_group_name_H-M   'P 1'
#
loop_
_entity.id
_entity.type
_entity.pdbx_description
1 polymer ?
#
loop_
_entity_poly.entity_id
_entity_poly.type
_entity_poly.pdbx_seq_one_letter_code
_entity_poly.pdbx_strand_id
1 'polypeptide(L)'
;MTIRLLCYVGFYFLGAGLMEADIYQTPRYLVIGTGKKIALECSQTMGHDKMYWYQQDPGMELHLIHYSYGVNSTEKGDLSSESTVSRIRTEHFPLTLESARPSHTSQYLCASSE
;
A
#
# COMPACT_ATOMS: atom_id res chain seq x y z
N MET A 1 33.31 -38.75 12.52
CA MET A 1 32.17 -38.09 13.18
C MET A 1 32.06 -36.62 12.73
N THR A 2 32.24 -36.36 11.44
CA THR A 2 32.51 -35.00 10.90
C THR A 2 31.61 -34.67 9.69
N ILE A 3 30.96 -35.67 9.10
CA ILE A 3 30.03 -35.50 7.96
C ILE A 3 28.62 -35.09 8.43
N ARG A 4 28.21 -35.47 9.65
CA ARG A 4 26.86 -35.18 10.18
C ARG A 4 26.62 -33.72 10.58
N LEU A 5 27.67 -32.97 10.94
CA LEU A 5 27.54 -31.55 11.33
C LEU A 5 27.39 -30.62 10.12
N LEU A 6 28.00 -30.96 8.97
CA LEU A 6 27.92 -30.13 7.76
C LEU A 6 26.51 -30.11 7.15
N CYS A 7 25.72 -31.17 7.33
CA CYS A 7 24.33 -31.24 6.85
C CYS A 7 23.37 -30.33 7.64
N TYR A 8 23.63 -30.09 8.93
CA TYR A 8 22.74 -29.27 9.76
C TYR A 8 22.81 -27.78 9.40
N VAL A 9 23.99 -27.29 9.04
CA VAL A 9 24.18 -25.86 8.68
C VAL A 9 23.61 -25.55 7.29
N GLY A 10 23.63 -26.50 6.35
CA GLY A 10 23.05 -26.32 5.02
C GLY A 10 21.52 -26.26 4.98
N PHE A 11 20.84 -26.90 5.95
CA PHE A 11 19.37 -26.98 6.00
C PHE A 11 18.68 -25.70 6.51
N TYR A 12 19.38 -24.83 7.24
CA TYR A 12 18.80 -23.56 7.74
C TYR A 12 18.67 -22.48 6.67
N PHE A 13 19.35 -22.61 5.51
CA PHE A 13 19.30 -21.62 4.44
C PHE A 13 18.21 -21.87 3.39
N LEU A 14 17.49 -22.99 3.45
CA LEU A 14 16.48 -23.38 2.46
C LEU A 14 15.03 -23.03 2.87
N GLY A 15 14.83 -22.43 4.04
CA GLY A 15 13.52 -22.23 4.67
C GLY A 15 12.93 -20.82 4.58
N ALA A 16 13.53 -19.89 3.83
CA ALA A 16 12.87 -18.62 3.55
C ALA A 16 11.89 -18.83 2.37
N GLY A 17 10.71 -19.37 2.66
CA GLY A 17 9.61 -19.41 1.71
C GLY A 17 9.32 -18.00 1.18
N LEU A 18 8.94 -17.88 -0.08
CA LEU A 18 8.40 -16.64 -0.65
C LEU A 18 7.16 -16.27 0.17
N MET A 19 7.30 -15.35 1.14
CA MET A 19 6.16 -14.72 1.79
C MET A 19 5.47 -13.90 0.69
N GLU A 20 4.26 -14.33 0.33
CA GLU A 20 3.42 -13.58 -0.59
C GLU A 20 3.15 -12.21 0.03
N ALA A 21 3.22 -11.14 -0.78
CA ALA A 21 2.99 -9.80 -0.27
C ALA A 21 1.50 -9.66 0.07
N ASP A 22 1.19 -9.37 1.32
CA ASP A 22 -0.18 -9.26 1.79
C ASP A 22 -0.93 -8.04 1.22
N ILE A 23 -0.17 -7.05 0.72
CA ILE A 23 -0.67 -5.82 0.09
C ILE A 23 0.06 -5.59 -1.24
N TYR A 24 -0.72 -5.36 -2.30
CA TYR A 24 -0.24 -5.05 -3.64
C TYR A 24 -0.65 -3.63 -4.04
N GLN A 25 0.33 -2.81 -4.43
CA GLN A 25 0.10 -1.44 -4.92
C GLN A 25 0.57 -1.28 -6.36
N THR A 26 -0.26 -0.66 -7.19
CA THR A 26 0.05 -0.40 -8.61
C THR A 26 -0.35 1.03 -9.00
N PRO A 27 0.50 1.76 -9.75
CA PRO A 27 1.89 1.44 -10.08
C PRO A 27 2.83 1.61 -8.88
N ARG A 28 3.99 0.93 -8.91
CA ARG A 28 5.04 1.10 -7.89
C ARG A 28 5.74 2.45 -7.98
N TYR A 29 5.88 2.97 -9.20
CA TYR A 29 6.42 4.30 -9.49
C TYR A 29 5.59 4.92 -10.61
N LEU A 30 5.24 6.19 -10.46
CA LEU A 30 4.48 6.92 -11.47
C LEU A 30 5.14 8.28 -11.71
N VAL A 31 5.55 8.52 -12.96
CA VAL A 31 5.99 9.83 -13.43
C VAL A 31 4.98 10.29 -14.47
N ILE A 32 4.27 11.38 -14.17
CA ILE A 32 3.17 11.85 -15.00
C ILE A 32 3.21 13.38 -15.14
N GLY A 33 2.77 13.88 -16.29
CA GLY A 33 2.69 15.32 -16.54
C GLY A 33 1.58 15.99 -15.71
N THR A 34 1.78 17.27 -15.40
CA THR A 34 0.77 18.11 -14.72
C THR A 34 -0.55 18.12 -15.48
N GLY A 35 -1.68 18.20 -14.76
CA GLY A 35 -3.01 18.22 -15.36
C GLY A 35 -3.58 16.86 -15.74
N LYS A 36 -2.80 15.78 -15.62
CA LYS A 36 -3.25 14.41 -15.92
C LYS A 36 -3.85 13.75 -14.68
N LYS A 37 -4.83 12.88 -14.90
CA LYS A 37 -5.44 12.05 -13.84
C LYS A 37 -4.42 11.04 -13.32
N ILE A 38 -4.34 10.89 -12.00
CA ILE A 38 -3.56 9.85 -11.32
C ILE A 38 -4.55 8.83 -10.76
N ALA A 39 -4.26 7.54 -10.97
CA ALA A 39 -4.96 6.43 -10.33
C ALA A 39 -3.91 5.52 -9.68
N LEU A 40 -4.05 5.33 -8.37
CA LEU A 40 -3.25 4.41 -7.58
C LEU A 40 -4.18 3.29 -7.09
N GLU A 41 -3.81 2.06 -7.40
CA GLU A 41 -4.52 0.87 -6.99
C GLU A 41 -3.85 0.28 -5.75
N CYS A 42 -4.68 -0.14 -4.78
CA CYS A 42 -4.25 -0.97 -3.66
C CYS A 42 -5.16 -2.17 -3.54
N SER A 43 -4.58 -3.34 -3.37
CA SER A 43 -5.29 -4.57 -3.09
C SER A 43 -4.65 -5.38 -1.96
N GLN A 44 -5.43 -6.20 -1.27
CA GLN A 44 -4.98 -7.03 -0.15
C GLN A 44 -5.56 -8.44 -0.25
N THR A 45 -4.85 -9.43 0.29
CA THR A 45 -5.25 -10.86 0.29
C THR A 45 -5.55 -11.41 1.69
N MET A 46 -5.43 -10.59 2.72
CA MET A 46 -5.64 -10.95 4.14
C MET A 46 -7.12 -11.05 4.54
N GLY A 47 -8.04 -10.47 3.77
CA GLY A 47 -9.45 -10.38 4.15
C GLY A 47 -9.77 -9.26 5.13
N HIS A 48 -8.82 -8.35 5.38
CA HIS A 48 -8.98 -7.21 6.27
C HIS A 48 -10.12 -6.27 5.86
N ASP A 49 -10.96 -5.90 6.84
CA ASP A 49 -12.05 -4.95 6.63
C ASP A 49 -11.53 -3.53 6.41
N LYS A 50 -10.59 -3.11 7.27
CA LYS A 50 -10.07 -1.74 7.28
C LYS A 50 -8.93 -1.58 6.29
N MET A 51 -8.94 -0.48 5.54
CA MET A 51 -7.86 -0.12 4.62
C MET A 51 -7.54 1.36 4.71
N TYR A 52 -6.29 1.71 4.42
CA TYR A 52 -5.73 3.03 4.70
C TYR A 52 -4.86 3.48 3.54
N TRP A 53 -4.87 4.79 3.29
CA TRP A 53 -3.90 5.47 2.44
C TRP A 53 -3.15 6.51 3.27
N TYR A 54 -1.83 6.44 3.18
CA TYR A 54 -0.91 7.40 3.75
C TYR A 54 -0.16 8.14 2.65
N GLN A 55 0.15 9.40 2.92
CA GLN A 55 1.08 10.19 2.14
C GLN A 55 2.32 10.47 2.99
N GLN A 56 3.50 10.32 2.38
CA GLN A 56 4.79 10.63 3.02
C GLN A 56 5.66 11.46 2.09
N ASP A 57 5.85 12.71 2.46
CA ASP A 57 6.81 13.57 1.80
C ASP A 57 8.24 13.23 2.24
N PRO A 58 9.26 13.44 1.39
CA PRO A 58 10.64 13.07 1.72
C PRO A 58 11.12 13.67 3.04
N GLY A 59 11.47 12.81 4.00
CA GLY A 59 11.95 13.23 5.32
C GLY A 59 10.86 13.64 6.32
N MET A 60 9.58 13.48 5.97
CA MET A 60 8.44 13.75 6.84
C MET A 60 7.82 12.46 7.40
N GLU A 61 6.94 12.63 8.39
CA GLU A 61 6.15 11.55 8.95
C GLU A 61 5.06 11.06 7.99
N LEU A 62 4.44 9.93 8.34
CA LEU A 62 3.31 9.38 7.61
C LEU A 62 2.03 10.13 7.98
N HIS A 63 1.38 10.74 7.00
CA HIS A 63 0.07 11.38 7.19
C HIS A 63 -1.04 10.50 6.62
N LEU A 64 -2.02 10.16 7.45
CA LEU A 64 -3.22 9.47 7.00
C LEU A 64 -4.07 10.44 6.17
N ILE A 65 -4.35 10.08 4.92
CA ILE A 65 -5.14 10.91 4.00
C ILE A 65 -6.55 10.34 3.78
N HIS A 66 -6.70 9.02 3.77
CA HIS A 66 -7.98 8.33 3.65
C HIS A 66 -7.96 6.99 4.37
N TYR A 67 -9.13 6.56 4.83
CA TYR A 67 -9.31 5.21 5.35
C TYR A 67 -10.72 4.69 5.10
N SER A 68 -10.94 3.42 5.38
CA SER A 68 -12.22 2.73 5.23
C SER A 68 -12.36 1.72 6.35
N TYR A 69 -13.58 1.56 6.88
CA TYR A 69 -13.92 0.49 7.83
C TYR A 69 -14.44 -0.79 7.15
N GLY A 70 -14.55 -0.81 5.83
CA GLY A 70 -15.15 -1.91 5.08
C GLY A 70 -15.91 -1.43 3.85
N VAL A 71 -16.46 -2.37 3.08
CA VAL A 71 -17.17 -2.10 1.82
C VAL A 71 -18.23 -1.00 2.00
N ASN A 72 -18.27 -0.06 1.06
CA ASN A 72 -19.13 1.13 1.06
C ASN A 72 -18.85 2.16 2.17
N SER A 73 -17.74 2.05 2.91
CA SER A 73 -17.27 3.08 3.86
C SER A 73 -15.98 3.73 3.35
N THR A 74 -15.92 5.06 3.39
CA THR A 74 -14.71 5.84 3.12
C THR A 74 -14.71 7.09 3.98
N GLU A 75 -13.60 7.34 4.64
CA GLU A 75 -13.39 8.47 5.54
C GLU A 75 -12.15 9.26 5.12
N LYS A 76 -12.11 10.54 5.50
CA LYS A 76 -10.92 11.38 5.34
C LYS A 76 -10.03 11.23 6.57
N GLY A 77 -8.72 11.20 6.35
CA GLY A 77 -7.74 11.25 7.44
C GLY A 77 -7.55 12.68 7.98
N ASP A 78 -6.51 12.84 8.80
CA ASP A 78 -6.20 14.09 9.49
C ASP A 78 -5.80 15.20 8.51
N LEU A 79 -5.17 14.83 7.39
CA LEU A 79 -4.78 15.75 6.35
C LEU A 79 -5.82 15.75 5.24
N SER A 80 -6.39 16.92 4.94
CA SER A 80 -7.31 17.06 3.81
C SER A 80 -6.56 16.83 2.50
N SER A 81 -6.88 15.74 1.80
CA SER A 81 -6.38 15.48 0.46
C SER A 81 -7.41 15.90 -0.61
N GLU A 82 -6.91 16.38 -1.76
CA GLU A 82 -7.72 16.57 -2.98
C GLU A 82 -8.07 15.23 -3.67
N SER A 83 -7.51 14.12 -3.18
CA SER A 83 -7.80 12.79 -3.71
C SER A 83 -9.17 12.28 -3.32
N THR A 84 -9.68 11.36 -4.12
CA THR A 84 -10.88 10.58 -3.85
C THR A 84 -10.54 9.10 -3.74
N VAL A 85 -11.32 8.38 -2.96
CA VAL A 85 -11.18 6.93 -2.76
C VAL A 85 -12.53 6.25 -2.93
N SER A 86 -12.51 4.94 -3.18
CA SER A 86 -13.73 4.14 -3.18
C SER A 86 -13.45 2.76 -2.58
N ARG A 87 -14.47 2.16 -1.98
CA ARG A 87 -14.37 0.86 -1.32
C ARG A 87 -15.48 -0.08 -1.80
N ILE A 88 -15.36 -0.55 -3.04
CA ILE A 88 -16.40 -1.36 -3.69
C ILE A 88 -16.32 -2.84 -3.29
N ARG A 89 -15.11 -3.35 -3.03
CA ARG A 89 -14.85 -4.75 -2.65
C ARG A 89 -13.85 -4.81 -1.53
N THR A 90 -13.92 -5.79 -0.64
CA THR A 90 -13.04 -5.95 0.54
C THR A 90 -11.56 -6.02 0.19
N GLU A 91 -11.22 -6.50 -1.00
CA GLU A 91 -9.83 -6.63 -1.42
C GLU A 91 -9.24 -5.31 -1.90
N HIS A 92 -10.05 -4.34 -2.36
CA HIS A 92 -9.56 -3.18 -3.10
C HIS A 92 -9.83 -1.83 -2.41
N PHE A 93 -8.87 -0.92 -2.51
CA PHE A 93 -9.02 0.46 -2.05
C PHE A 93 -8.26 1.43 -2.97
N PRO A 94 -8.77 1.73 -4.18
CA PRO A 94 -8.14 2.68 -5.09
C PRO A 94 -8.20 4.12 -4.60
N LEU A 95 -7.18 4.90 -4.97
CA LEU A 95 -7.06 6.35 -4.77
C LEU A 95 -6.89 7.05 -6.11
N THR A 96 -7.63 8.14 -6.32
CA THR A 96 -7.62 8.93 -7.55
C THR A 96 -7.37 10.40 -7.27
N LEU A 97 -6.56 11.05 -8.10
CA LEU A 97 -6.47 12.51 -8.19
C LEU A 97 -6.86 12.91 -9.62
N GLU A 98 -7.82 13.82 -9.78
CA GLU A 98 -8.30 14.21 -11.11
C GLU A 98 -7.28 15.01 -11.92
N SER A 99 -6.35 15.70 -11.25
CA SER A 99 -5.36 16.55 -11.91
C SER A 99 -4.04 16.58 -11.14
N ALA A 100 -2.97 16.08 -11.76
CA ALA A 100 -1.63 16.06 -11.19
C ALA A 100 -1.06 17.48 -11.04
N ARG A 101 -0.47 17.75 -9.87
CA ARG A 101 0.22 19.00 -9.53
C ARG A 101 1.56 18.67 -8.88
N PRO A 102 2.56 19.57 -8.93
CA PRO A 102 3.85 19.35 -8.26
C PRO A 102 3.71 19.03 -6.77
N SER A 103 2.73 19.61 -6.08
CA SER A 103 2.39 19.34 -4.67
C SER A 103 1.89 17.93 -4.38
N HIS A 104 1.52 17.15 -5.40
CA HIS A 104 1.12 15.74 -5.26
C HIS A 104 2.32 14.79 -5.42
N THR A 105 3.54 15.31 -5.58
CA THR A 105 4.74 14.48 -5.70
C THR A 105 5.15 14.00 -4.32
N SER A 106 4.77 12.77 -4.00
CA SER A 106 4.98 12.18 -2.68
C SER A 106 5.02 10.65 -2.75
N GLN A 107 5.40 9.98 -1.66
CA GLN A 107 5.22 8.55 -1.53
C GLN A 107 3.81 8.26 -0.99
N TYR A 108 3.07 7.41 -1.69
CA TYR A 108 1.74 6.96 -1.27
C TYR A 108 1.79 5.50 -0.83
N LEU A 109 1.46 5.24 0.42
CA LEU A 109 1.51 3.90 1.03
C LEU A 109 0.11 3.42 1.38
N CYS A 110 -0.17 2.16 1.07
CA CYS A 110 -1.42 1.52 1.45
C CYS A 110 -1.18 0.54 2.59
N ALA A 111 -2.12 0.48 3.52
CA ALA A 111 -2.13 -0.49 4.61
C ALA A 111 -3.54 -1.07 4.81
N SER A 112 -3.64 -2.15 5.58
CA SER A 112 -4.93 -2.71 5.99
C SER A 112 -4.84 -3.36 7.38
N SER A 113 -5.99 -3.52 8.02
CA SER A 113 -6.12 -4.23 9.30
C SER A 113 -7.49 -4.88 9.45
N GLU A 114 -7.59 -5.88 10.33
CA GLU A 114 -8.86 -6.32 10.94
C GLU A 114 -9.59 -5.14 11.60
#